data_AF-A0A259F1D2-F1
#
_entry.id   AF-A0A259F1D2-F1
#
_cell.length_a   1.000
_cell.length_b   1.000
_cell.length_c   1.000
_cell.angle_alpha   90.00
_cell.angle_beta   90.00
_cell.angle_gamma   90.00
#
_symmetry.space_group_name_H-M   'P 1'
#
loop_
_entity.id
_entity.type
_entity.pdbx_description
1 polymer ?
#
loop_
_entity_poly.entity_id
_entity_poly.type
_entity_poly.pdbx_seq_one_letter_code
_entity_poly.pdbx_strand_id
1 'polypeptide(L)'
;MGTHIKTTEDGRNLQVIGRAVFLDGVKETEWLIPIVQHPNWKAILEAVPDATHLAGRVPLTWDEALVAQAALNEAREAYETSPTGIAERLRQSINVVTSIRD
;
A
#
# COMPACT_ATOMS: atom_id res chain seq x y z
N MET A 1 -14.06 7.58 -1.76
CA MET A 1 -14.40 6.36 -2.52
C MET A 1 -13.15 5.48 -2.55
N GLY A 2 -13.28 4.17 -2.40
CA GLY A 2 -12.14 3.25 -2.40
C GLY A 2 -12.17 2.30 -3.58
N THR A 3 -11.01 1.84 -4.03
CA THR A 3 -10.88 0.86 -5.11
C THR A 3 -10.90 -0.54 -4.53
N HIS A 4 -11.92 -1.32 -4.88
CA HIS A 4 -12.02 -2.71 -4.46
C HIS A 4 -10.94 -3.56 -5.13
N ILE A 5 -10.27 -4.41 -4.34
CA ILE A 5 -9.26 -5.36 -4.83
C ILE A 5 -9.88 -6.76 -4.88
N LYS A 6 -10.36 -7.24 -3.72
CA LYS A 6 -11.01 -8.55 -3.59
C LYS A 6 -11.81 -8.67 -2.31
N THR A 7 -12.60 -9.72 -2.22
CA THR A 7 -13.20 -10.20 -0.97
C THR A 7 -12.46 -11.45 -0.52
N THR A 8 -12.02 -11.48 0.73
CA THR A 8 -11.35 -12.66 1.31
C THR A 8 -12.36 -13.79 1.55
N GLU A 9 -11.86 -15.02 1.73
CA GLU A 9 -12.71 -16.19 1.97
C GLU A 9 -13.59 -16.06 3.22
N ASP A 10 -13.13 -15.30 4.23
CA ASP A 10 -13.90 -14.98 5.42
C ASP A 10 -14.83 -13.76 5.27
N GLY A 11 -15.05 -13.30 4.03
CA GLY A 11 -16.04 -12.28 3.68
C GLY A 11 -15.60 -10.83 3.87
N ARG A 12 -14.35 -10.59 4.27
CA ARG A 12 -13.85 -9.24 4.47
C ARG A 12 -13.46 -8.59 3.15
N ASN A 13 -13.84 -7.33 2.99
CA ASN A 13 -13.54 -6.56 1.80
C ASN A 13 -12.14 -5.95 1.91
N LEU A 14 -11.29 -6.24 0.92
CA LEU A 14 -9.98 -5.62 0.75
C LEU A 14 -10.06 -4.52 -0.31
N GLN A 15 -9.70 -3.30 0.07
CA GLN A 15 -9.77 -2.15 -0.82
C GLN A 15 -8.68 -1.13 -0.53
N VAL A 16 -8.31 -0.37 -1.56
CA VAL A 16 -7.48 0.84 -1.40
C VAL A 16 -8.37 2.01 -1.01
N ILE A 17 -8.05 2.70 0.08
CA ILE A 17 -8.71 3.94 0.50
C ILE A 17 -7.63 5.00 0.70
N GLY A 18 -7.62 6.02 -0.17
CA GLY A 18 -6.52 6.97 -0.21
C GLY A 18 -5.20 6.24 -0.48
N ARG A 19 -4.16 6.54 0.30
CA ARG A 19 -2.80 6.02 0.09
C ARG A 19 -2.49 4.72 0.83
N ALA A 20 -3.52 3.98 1.26
CA ALA A 20 -3.35 2.73 2.00
C ALA A 20 -4.39 1.67 1.63
N VAL A 21 -4.02 0.41 1.87
CA VAL A 21 -4.90 -0.75 1.76
C VAL A 21 -5.60 -0.97 3.11
N PHE A 22 -6.89 -1.25 3.05
CA PHE A 22 -7.74 -1.54 4.19
C PHE A 22 -8.43 -2.89 4.01
N LEU A 23 -8.49 -3.65 5.10
CA LEU A 23 -9.26 -4.88 5.21
C LEU A 23 -10.41 -4.63 6.18
N ASP A 24 -11.63 -4.62 5.67
CA ASP A 24 -12.85 -4.32 6.44
C ASP A 24 -12.75 -3.02 7.26
N GLY A 25 -12.19 -1.97 6.64
CA GLY A 25 -11.99 -0.66 7.28
C GLY A 25 -10.79 -0.58 8.24
N VAL A 26 -10.05 -1.68 8.48
CA VAL A 26 -8.80 -1.68 9.24
C VAL A 26 -7.61 -1.48 8.31
N LYS A 27 -6.76 -0.50 8.59
CA LYS A 27 -5.57 -0.21 7.78
C LYS A 27 -4.55 -1.35 7.88
N GLU A 28 -4.16 -1.91 6.74
CA GLU A 28 -3.16 -2.99 6.67
C GLU A 28 -1.78 -2.45 6.30
N THR A 29 -1.67 -1.72 5.19
CA THR A 29 -0.37 -1.24 4.71
C THR A 29 -0.51 -0.04 3.78
N GLU A 30 0.57 0.72 3.62
CA GLU A 30 0.71 1.75 2.59
C GLU A 30 1.45 1.24 1.35
N TRP A 31 2.09 0.08 1.41
CA TRP A 31 2.95 -0.45 0.35
C TRP A 31 2.74 -1.94 0.17
N LEU A 32 2.83 -2.41 -1.07
CA LEU A 32 2.84 -3.84 -1.37
C LEU A 32 4.28 -4.36 -1.25
N ILE A 33 4.44 -5.54 -0.67
CA ILE A 33 5.74 -6.19 -0.51
C ILE A 33 5.76 -7.43 -1.41
N PRO A 34 6.72 -7.57 -2.34
CA PRO A 34 6.90 -8.82 -3.08
C PRO A 34 7.15 -9.97 -2.12
N ILE A 35 6.48 -11.11 -2.32
CA ILE A 35 6.51 -12.22 -1.36
C ILE A 35 7.92 -12.69 -1.04
N VAL A 36 8.81 -12.71 -2.04
CA VAL A 36 10.21 -13.10 -1.89
C VAL A 36 10.99 -12.28 -0.85
N GLN A 37 10.49 -11.10 -0.46
CA GLN A 37 11.09 -10.25 0.57
C GLN A 37 10.57 -10.57 1.98
N HIS A 38 9.52 -11.37 2.12
CA HIS A 38 8.97 -11.75 3.42
C HIS A 38 9.82 -12.88 4.04
N PRO A 39 10.18 -12.81 5.34
CA PRO A 39 11.01 -13.85 5.97
C PRO A 39 10.39 -15.25 5.91
N ASN A 40 9.06 -15.34 5.98
CA ASN A 40 8.31 -16.60 5.94
C ASN A 40 7.70 -16.90 4.55
N TRP A 41 8.29 -16.38 3.46
CA TRP A 41 7.70 -16.48 2.12
C TRP A 41 7.37 -17.91 1.67
N LYS A 42 8.18 -18.90 2.04
CA LYS A 42 7.93 -20.32 1.71
C LYS A 42 6.63 -20.83 2.30
N ALA A 43 6.41 -20.60 3.60
CA ALA A 43 5.19 -21.02 4.29
C ALA A 43 3.95 -20.31 3.70
N ILE A 44 4.10 -19.06 3.25
CA ILE A 44 3.03 -18.32 2.58
C ILE A 44 2.69 -18.97 1.24
N LEU A 45 3.68 -19.31 0.42
CA LEU A 45 3.44 -19.96 -0.88
C LEU A 45 2.95 -21.40 -0.76
N GLU A 46 3.28 -22.11 0.32
CA GLU A 46 2.68 -23.41 0.61
C GLU A 46 1.18 -23.30 0.90
N ALA A 47 0.76 -22.25 1.61
CA ALA A 47 -0.64 -22.00 1.92
C ALA A 47 -1.41 -21.34 0.75
N VAL A 48 -0.76 -20.44 0.01
CA VAL A 48 -1.34 -19.66 -1.09
C VAL A 48 -0.36 -19.64 -2.27
N PRO A 49 -0.37 -20.67 -3.13
CA PRO A 49 0.63 -20.84 -4.19
C PRO A 49 0.69 -19.72 -5.23
N ASP A 50 -0.45 -19.08 -5.53
CA ASP A 50 -0.56 -18.06 -6.57
C ASP A 50 -0.22 -16.64 -6.06
N ALA A 51 0.17 -16.51 -4.79
CA ALA A 51 0.47 -15.23 -4.21
C ALA A 51 1.81 -14.68 -4.75
N THR A 52 1.82 -13.41 -5.13
CA THR A 52 3.03 -12.71 -5.60
C THR A 52 3.43 -11.56 -4.69
N HIS A 53 2.46 -10.90 -4.07
CA HIS A 53 2.65 -9.75 -3.19
C HIS A 53 1.86 -9.89 -1.90
N LEU A 54 2.24 -9.11 -0.91
CA LEU A 54 1.53 -8.96 0.36
C LEU A 54 1.05 -7.53 0.53
N ALA A 55 -0.24 -7.38 0.84
CA ALA A 55 -0.83 -6.16 1.36
C ALA A 55 -1.04 -6.31 2.88
N GLY A 56 -0.02 -5.95 3.66
CA GLY A 56 -0.02 -6.22 5.09
C GLY A 56 -0.08 -7.72 5.34
N ARG A 57 -1.16 -8.20 5.96
CA ARG A 57 -1.35 -9.63 6.24
C ARG A 57 -2.00 -10.40 5.09
N VAL A 58 -2.47 -9.72 4.03
CA VAL A 58 -3.26 -10.34 2.97
C VAL A 58 -2.38 -10.67 1.75
N PRO A 59 -2.24 -11.96 1.37
CA PRO A 59 -1.56 -12.34 0.13
C PRO A 59 -2.40 -11.96 -1.08
N LEU A 60 -1.75 -11.46 -2.12
CA LEU A 60 -2.34 -11.03 -3.38
C LEU A 60 -1.78 -11.81 -4.56
N THR A 61 -2.65 -12.15 -5.50
CA THR A 61 -2.22 -12.61 -6.83
C THR A 61 -1.59 -11.47 -7.61
N TRP A 62 -0.99 -11.77 -8.76
CA TRP A 62 -0.40 -10.75 -9.62
C TRP A 62 -1.42 -9.68 -10.07
N ASP A 63 -2.60 -10.11 -10.54
CA ASP A 63 -3.63 -9.21 -11.04
C ASP A 63 -4.20 -8.32 -9.92
N GLU A 64 -4.43 -8.89 -8.74
CA GLU A 64 -4.87 -8.15 -7.56
C GLU A 64 -3.82 -7.10 -7.12
N ALA A 65 -2.54 -7.49 -7.16
CA ALA A 65 -1.43 -6.60 -6.82
C ALA A 65 -1.30 -5.45 -7.82
N LEU A 66 -1.52 -5.70 -9.12
CA LEU A 66 -1.53 -4.65 -10.14
C LEU A 66 -2.65 -3.63 -9.90
N VAL A 67 -3.86 -4.08 -9.62
CA VAL A 67 -5.00 -3.20 -9.31
C VAL A 67 -4.71 -2.37 -8.06
N ALA A 68 -4.22 -3.01 -7.00
CA ALA A 68 -3.87 -2.33 -5.76
C ALA A 68 -2.75 -1.31 -5.96
N GLN A 69 -1.70 -1.65 -6.70
CA GLN A 69 -0.58 -0.77 -6.97
C GLN A 69 -0.99 0.44 -7.81
N ALA A 70 -1.82 0.23 -8.84
CA ALA A 70 -2.34 1.31 -9.67
C ALA A 70 -3.16 2.31 -8.83
N ALA A 71 -4.08 1.82 -8.00
CA ALA A 71 -4.90 2.66 -7.12
C ALA A 71 -4.05 3.41 -6.07
N LEU A 72 -3.04 2.76 -5.49
CA LEU A 72 -2.12 3.42 -4.56
C LEU A 72 -1.29 4.50 -5.26
N ASN A 73 -0.83 4.27 -6.48
CA ASN A 73 -0.08 5.25 -7.26
C ASN A 73 -0.94 6.48 -7.59
N GLU A 74 -2.15 6.26 -8.10
CA GLU A 74 -3.11 7.34 -8.38
C GLU A 74 -3.38 8.18 -7.12
N ALA A 75 -3.61 7.53 -5.98
CA ALA A 75 -3.86 8.23 -4.72
C ALA A 75 -2.63 9.00 -4.21
N ARG A 76 -1.41 8.50 -4.44
CA ARG A 76 -0.18 9.21 -4.10
C ARG A 76 0.01 10.43 -4.98
N GLU A 77 -0.17 10.27 -6.30
CA GLU A 77 -0.05 11.37 -7.26
C GLU A 77 -1.06 12.49 -6.97
N ALA A 78 -2.32 12.14 -6.69
CA ALA A 78 -3.36 13.09 -6.29
C ALA A 78 -2.99 13.85 -5.01
N TYR A 79 -2.36 13.18 -4.04
CA TYR A 79 -1.87 13.85 -2.84
C TYR A 79 -0.67 14.76 -3.13
N GLU A 80 0.32 14.27 -3.88
CA GLU A 80 1.56 14.98 -4.19
C GLU A 80 1.35 16.25 -5.00
N THR A 81 0.28 16.31 -5.79
CA THR A 81 -0.15 17.47 -6.58
C THR A 81 -1.13 18.38 -5.83
N SER A 82 -1.64 17.95 -4.68
CA SER A 82 -2.55 18.77 -3.85
C SER A 82 -1.82 19.93 -3.15
N PRO A 83 -2.51 21.03 -2.83
CA PRO A 83 -1.94 22.12 -2.03
C PRO A 83 -1.34 21.65 -0.70
N THR A 84 -1.99 20.69 -0.05
CA THR A 84 -1.52 20.08 1.21
C THR A 84 -0.22 19.29 1.01
N GLY A 85 -0.14 18.45 -0.02
CA GLY A 85 1.06 17.67 -0.31
C GLY A 85 2.25 18.55 -0.71
N ILE A 86 1.99 19.62 -1.48
CA ILE A 86 3.01 20.61 -1.82
C ILE A 86 3.51 21.33 -0.56
N ALA A 87 2.61 21.79 0.31
CA ALA A 87 2.99 22.48 1.54
C ALA A 87 3.83 21.59 2.49
N GLU A 88 3.47 20.31 2.62
CA GLU A 88 4.21 19.36 3.45
C GLU A 88 5.61 19.08 2.87
N ARG A 89 5.73 18.90 1.55
CA ARG A 89 7.04 18.75 0.90
C ARG A 89 7.94 19.96 1.13
N LEU A 90 7.39 21.18 1.01
CA LEU A 90 8.14 22.42 1.29
C LEU A 90 8.61 22.48 2.74
N ARG A 91 7.75 22.12 3.69
CA ARG A 91 8.10 22.05 5.12
C ARG A 91 9.26 21.07 5.37
N GLN A 92 9.18 19.86 4.81
CA GLN A 92 10.23 18.85 4.96
C GLN A 92 11.57 19.32 4.39
N SER A 93 11.57 19.95 3.22
CA SER A 93 12.77 20.53 2.61
C SER A 93 13.41 21.60 3.51
N ILE A 94 12.61 22.49 4.11
CA ILE A 94 13.12 23.51 5.04
C ILE A 94 13.75 22.86 6.27
N ASN A 95 13.12 21.83 6.84
CA ASN A 95 13.66 21.12 8.01
C ASN A 95 15.02 20.47 7.71
N VAL A 96 15.18 19.83 6.55
CA VAL A 96 16.45 19.23 6.12
C VAL A 96 17.54 20.30 5.98
N VAL A 97 17.25 21.42 5.30
CA VAL A 97 18.23 22.51 5.14
C VAL A 97 18.65 23.10 6.49
N THR A 98 17.72 23.20 7.43
CA THR A 98 18.00 23.75 8.76
C THR A 98 18.82 22.78 9.59
N SER A 99 18.56 21.47 9.55
CA SER A 99 19.32 20.49 10.33
C SER A 99 20.75 20.24 9.82
N ILE A 100 21.10 20.69 8.61
CA ILE A 100 22.48 20.61 8.07
C ILE A 100 23.34 21.79 8.57
N ARG A 101 22.70 22.86 9.06
CA ARG A 101 23.40 24.05 9.53
C ARG A 101 23.81 24.00 11.01
N ASP A 102 23.29 23.02 11.76
CA ASP A 102 23.71 22.67 13.12
C ASP A 102 24.76 21.55 13.10
#